data_AF-A0A3B8ZKU3-F1
#
_entry.id   AF-A0A3B8ZKU3-F1
#
_cell.length_a   1.000
_cell.length_b   1.000
_cell.length_c   1.000
_cell.angle_alpha   90.00
_cell.angle_beta   90.00
_cell.angle_gamma   90.00
#
_symmetry.space_group_name_H-M   'P 1'
#
loop_
_entity.id
_entity.type
_entity.pdbx_description
1 polymer ?
#
loop_
_entity_poly.entity_id
_entity_poly.type
_entity_poly.pdbx_seq_one_letter_code
_entity_poly.pdbx_strand_id
1 'polypeptide(L)' 'FTPISTPDVAHTQILQGIGFMPRGPETQIYSIENTDLNLVATAEITLGGMLSDQILDADELP' A
#
# COMPACT_ATOMS: atom_id res chain seq x y z
N PHE A 1 -9.07 17.32 5.19
CA PHE A 1 -8.59 16.36 4.18
C PHE A 1 -7.70 17.08 3.19
N THR A 2 -6.52 16.53 2.94
CA THR A 2 -5.60 16.99 1.91
C THR A 2 -5.81 16.12 0.66
N PRO A 3 -6.04 16.68 -0.53
CA PRO A 3 -6.10 15.90 -1.76
C PRO A 3 -4.76 15.23 -2.01
N ILE A 4 -4.75 13.91 -2.22
CA ILE A 4 -3.54 13.12 -2.51
C ILE A 4 -3.79 12.33 -3.79
N SER A 5 -2.82 12.37 -4.70
CA SER A 5 -2.73 11.43 -5.82
C SER A 5 -1.77 10.32 -5.43
N THR A 6 -2.27 9.09 -5.36
CA THR A 6 -1.50 7.92 -4.98
C THR A 6 -0.97 7.19 -6.21
N PRO A 7 0.17 6.46 -6.12
CA PRO A 7 0.54 5.49 -7.14
C PRO A 7 -0.51 4.39 -7.26
N ASP A 8 -0.67 3.85 -8.48
CA ASP A 8 -1.55 2.69 -8.77
C ASP A 8 -0.85 1.34 -8.54
N VAL A 9 0.41 1.35 -8.12
CA VAL A 9 1.22 0.16 -7.82
C VAL A 9 1.89 0.28 -6.45
N ALA A 10 2.05 -0.85 -5.76
CA ALA A 10 2.72 -0.93 -4.47
C ALA A 10 3.63 -2.16 -4.36
N HIS A 11 4.69 -2.03 -3.55
CA HIS A 11 5.55 -3.15 -3.16
C HIS A 11 4.78 -4.18 -2.32
N THR A 12 5.14 -5.46 -2.43
CA THR A 12 4.47 -6.55 -1.71
C THR A 12 4.43 -6.31 -0.19
N GLN A 13 5.50 -5.74 0.38
CA GLN A 13 5.56 -5.40 1.82
C GLN A 13 4.47 -4.40 2.25
N ILE A 14 4.07 -3.46 1.39
CA ILE A 14 3.03 -2.49 1.70
C ILE A 14 1.67 -3.17 1.77
N LEU A 15 1.39 -4.09 0.84
CA LEU A 15 0.17 -4.90 0.87
C LEU A 15 0.07 -5.70 2.17
N GLN A 16 1.17 -6.36 2.57
CA GLN A 16 1.21 -7.12 3.82
C GLN A 16 1.04 -6.23 5.05
N GLY A 17 1.68 -5.04 5.06
CA GLY A 17 1.60 -4.07 6.14
C GLY A 17 0.18 -3.55 6.40
N ILE A 18 -0.65 -3.44 5.35
CA ILE A 18 -2.07 -3.05 5.47
C ILE A 18 -3.00 -4.23 5.75
N GLY A 19 -2.46 -5.43 6.01
CA GLY A 19 -3.24 -6.62 6.36
C GLY A 19 -3.80 -7.39 5.17
N PHE A 20 -3.30 -7.16 3.95
CA PHE A 20 -3.66 -8.00 2.81
C PHE A 20 -3.07 -9.40 2.98
N MET A 21 -3.95 -10.39 3.15
CA MET A 21 -3.60 -11.78 3.38
C MET A 21 -4.19 -12.66 2.26
N PRO A 22 -3.41 -13.06 1.23
CA PRO A 22 -3.91 -13.92 0.17
C PRO A 22 -4.30 -15.30 0.75
N ARG A 23 -5.51 -15.76 0.46
CA ARG A 23 -6.01 -17.08 0.87
C ARG A 23 -6.05 -18.02 -0.33
N GLY A 24 -4.93 -18.66 -0.63
CA GLY A 24 -4.80 -19.60 -1.75
C GLY A 24 -4.29 -18.94 -3.04
N PRO A 25 -4.36 -19.66 -4.18
CA PRO A 25 -3.82 -19.19 -5.47
C PRO A 25 -4.66 -18.07 -6.11
N GLU A 26 -5.93 -17.94 -5.70
CA GLU A 26 -6.84 -16.85 -6.09
C GLU A 26 -6.44 -15.59 -5.31
N THR A 27 -5.57 -14.77 -5.90
CA THR A 27 -5.18 -13.49 -5.31
C THR A 27 -6.01 -12.37 -5.93
N GLN A 28 -6.61 -11.50 -5.13
CA GLN A 28 -7.34 -10.31 -5.60
C GLN A 28 -6.40 -9.17 -6.05
N ILE A 29 -5.17 -9.50 -6.44
CA ILE A 29 -4.09 -8.57 -6.75
C ILE A 29 -3.42 -9.00 -8.06
N TYR A 30 -3.11 -8.02 -8.90
CA TYR A 30 -2.38 -8.25 -10.14
C TYR A 30 -0.91 -7.84 -9.97
N SER A 31 0.01 -8.79 -10.04
CA SER A 31 1.45 -8.53 -9.93
C SER A 31 2.06 -8.23 -11.30
N ILE A 32 3.04 -7.32 -11.34
CA ILE A 32 3.81 -7.01 -12.54
C ILE A 32 4.97 -7.99 -12.63
N GLU A 33 5.00 -8.76 -13.72
CA GLU A 33 6.03 -9.78 -13.95
C GLU A 33 7.45 -9.20 -13.91
N ASN A 34 8.39 -9.95 -13.32
CA ASN A 34 9.79 -9.56 -13.15
C ASN A 34 10.01 -8.32 -12.27
N THR A 35 9.06 -7.99 -11.39
CA THR A 35 9.18 -6.91 -10.40
C THR A 35 8.59 -7.34 -9.05
N ASP A 36 8.78 -6.51 -8.03
CA ASP A 36 8.09 -6.63 -6.73
C ASP A 36 6.83 -5.72 -6.66
N LEU A 37 6.27 -5.33 -7.81
CA LEU A 37 5.16 -4.38 -7.87
C LEU A 37 3.83 -5.09 -8.10
N ASN A 38 2.79 -4.55 -7.47
CA ASN A 38 1.43 -5.06 -7.50
C ASN A 38 0.45 -3.91 -7.77
N LEU A 39 -0.50 -4.09 -8.68
CA LEU A 39 -1.60 -3.14 -8.88
C LEU A 39 -2.49 -3.09 -7.64
N VAL A 40 -2.82 -1.88 -7.20
CA VAL A 40 -3.66 -1.66 -6.02
C VAL A 40 -5.15 -1.61 -6.39
N ALA A 41 -5.99 -2.18 -5.53
CA ALA A 41 -7.44 -2.15 -5.70
C ALA A 41 -8.12 -0.94 -5.04
N THR A 42 -7.38 -0.17 -4.24
CA THR A 42 -7.84 1.02 -3.52
C THR A 42 -6.65 1.92 -3.17
N ALA A 43 -6.88 3.23 -3.11
CA ALA A 43 -5.88 4.23 -2.71
C ALA A 43 -5.39 4.03 -1.25
N GLU A 44 -6.16 3.34 -0.41
CA GLU A 44 -5.77 3.01 0.97
C GLU A 44 -4.43 2.27 1.03
N ILE A 45 -4.13 1.39 0.07
CA ILE A 45 -2.92 0.56 0.11
C ILE A 45 -1.66 1.44 0.03
N THR A 46 -1.59 2.33 -0.96
CA THR A 46 -0.44 3.22 -1.13
C THR A 46 -0.44 4.38 -0.14
N LEU A 47 -1.61 4.84 0.30
CA LEU A 47 -1.71 5.84 1.36
C LEU A 47 -1.22 5.28 2.71
N GLY A 48 -1.56 4.03 3.04
CA GLY A 48 -1.11 3.35 4.25
C GLY A 48 0.41 3.13 4.29
N GLY A 49 1.04 2.98 3.13
CA GLY A 49 2.50 2.91 3.01
C GLY A 49 3.22 4.26 3.04
N MET A 50 2.51 5.39 2.90
CA MET A 50 3.11 6.72 2.71
C MET A 50 4.02 7.15 3.85
N LEU A 51 3.68 6.76 5.08
CA LEU A 51 4.41 7.09 6.32
C LEU A 51 5.04 5.85 6.96
N SER A 52 5.26 4.78 6.19
CA SER A 52 5.97 3.57 6.67
C SER A 52 7.35 3.94 7.22
N ASP A 53 7.74 3.29 8.32
CA ASP A 53 9.04 3.45 8.99
C ASP A 53 9.36 4.90 9.45
N GLN A 54 8.32 5.72 9.69
CA GLN A 54 8.46 7.09 10.20
C GLN A 54 7.83 7.24 11.59
N ILE A 55 8.44 8.11 12.40
CA ILE A 55 7.87 8.60 13.67
C ILE A 55 7.40 10.03 13.38
N LEU A 56 6.13 10.29 13.64
CA LEU A 56 5.53 11.61 13.47
C LEU A 56 5.69 12.43 14.74
N ASP A 57 5.93 13.73 14.57
CA ASP A 57 5.83 14.68 15.67
C ASP A 57 4.36 14.89 16.06
N ALA A 58 4.13 15.21 17.34
CA ALA A 58 2.77 15.28 17.88
C ALA A 58 1.91 16.39 17.24
N ASP A 59 2.54 17.42 16.69
CA ASP A 59 1.90 18.53 15.98
C ASP A 59 1.59 18.23 14.50
N GLU A 60 2.08 17.12 13.95
CA GLU A 60 1.76 16.65 12.59
C GLU A 60 0.46 15.83 12.52
N LEU A 61 -0.05 15.37 13.67
CA LEU A 61 -1.30 14.62 13.74
C LEU A 61 -2.52 15.57 13.71
N PRO A 62 -3.64 15.21 13.05
CA PRO A 62 -3.92 14.05 12.21
C PRO A 62 -3.85 14.30 10.69
#